data_AF-A0AAW7XB74-F1
#
_entry.id   AF-A0AAW7XB74-F1
#
_cell.length_a   1.000
_cell.length_b   1.000
_cell.length_c   1.000
_cell.angle_alpha   90.00
_cell.angle_beta   90.00
_cell.angle_gamma   90.00
#
_symmetry.space_group_name_H-M   'P 1'
#
loop_
_entity.id
_entity.type
_entity.pdbx_description
1 polymer ?
#
loop_
_entity_poly.entity_id
_entity_poly.type
_entity_poly.pdbx_seq_one_letter_code
_entity_poly.pdbx_strand_id
1 'polypeptide(L)'
;MKRRTFLAATAATLAAGGALLGLNLNSYQNIVKNIVRTKLDYLKISDEELDKFAQAYETVMAKPKAKVLLIDLSYKCSSINFCNKKLGERLSYFEQYVITYFLKGSDFFINGMDESREVKFLTLDFLDPYKAPCYNPFAKLS
;
A
#
# COMPACT_ATOMS: atom_id res chain seq x y z
N MET A 1 21.57 -5.82 -43.36
CA MET A 1 20.31 -6.23 -42.68
C MET A 1 19.25 -5.15 -42.87
N LYS A 2 18.03 -5.51 -43.28
CA LYS A 2 16.96 -4.55 -43.56
C LYS A 2 16.41 -4.02 -42.22
N ARG A 3 16.45 -2.70 -41.98
CA ARG A 3 15.96 -2.04 -40.74
C ARG A 3 14.59 -2.54 -40.25
N ARG A 4 13.73 -2.98 -41.16
CA ARG A 4 12.39 -3.52 -40.88
C ARG A 4 12.42 -4.86 -40.13
N THR A 5 13.38 -5.74 -40.40
CA THR A 5 13.50 -7.02 -39.67
C THR A 5 14.09 -6.83 -38.27
N PHE A 6 14.96 -5.83 -38.08
CA PHE A 6 15.45 -5.48 -36.74
C PHE A 6 14.34 -4.89 -35.86
N LEU A 7 13.52 -3.96 -36.40
CA LEU A 7 12.36 -3.39 -35.69
C LEU A 7 11.30 -4.45 -35.38
N ALA A 8 11.03 -5.36 -36.32
CA ALA A 8 10.09 -6.46 -36.09
C ALA A 8 10.62 -7.44 -35.01
N ALA A 9 11.92 -7.73 -35.01
CA ALA A 9 12.54 -8.59 -34.01
C ALA A 9 12.55 -7.93 -32.62
N THR A 10 12.84 -6.62 -32.52
CA THR A 10 12.79 -5.89 -31.24
C THR A 10 11.36 -5.78 -30.69
N ALA A 11 10.37 -5.50 -31.55
CA ALA A 11 8.97 -5.49 -31.17
C ALA A 11 8.48 -6.88 -30.71
N ALA A 12 8.89 -7.95 -31.41
CA ALA A 12 8.55 -9.32 -31.03
C ALA A 12 9.19 -9.73 -29.69
N THR A 13 10.44 -9.34 -29.42
CA THR A 13 11.07 -9.60 -28.12
C THR A 13 10.45 -8.81 -26.97
N LEU A 14 9.99 -7.57 -27.21
CA LEU A 14 9.28 -6.78 -26.19
C LEU A 14 7.88 -7.33 -25.93
N ALA A 15 7.16 -7.77 -26.97
CA ALA A 15 5.85 -8.39 -26.83
C ALA A 15 5.93 -9.77 -26.15
N ALA A 16 6.93 -10.59 -26.52
CA ALA A 16 7.16 -11.89 -25.89
C ALA A 16 7.66 -11.74 -24.44
N GLY A 17 8.53 -10.78 -24.17
CA GLY A 17 8.97 -10.45 -22.80
C GLY A 17 7.83 -9.91 -21.93
N GLY A 18 6.91 -9.13 -22.51
CA GLY A 18 5.72 -8.63 -21.83
C GLY A 18 4.66 -9.70 -21.57
N ALA A 19 4.56 -10.73 -22.41
CA ALA A 19 3.62 -11.83 -22.26
C ALA A 19 4.10 -12.93 -21.28
N LEU A 20 5.42 -13.12 -21.14
CA LEU A 20 6.01 -14.08 -20.19
C LEU A 20 5.93 -13.61 -18.73
N LEU A 21 5.84 -12.30 -18.51
CA LEU A 21 5.42 -11.74 -17.23
C LEU A 21 3.90 -11.75 -17.21
N GLY A 22 3.29 -12.89 -16.86
CA GLY A 22 1.88 -12.92 -16.50
C GLY A 22 1.63 -11.93 -15.36
N LEU A 23 1.35 -10.67 -15.70
CA LEU A 23 1.14 -9.59 -14.76
C LEU A 23 -0.24 -9.78 -14.14
N ASN A 24 -0.32 -10.76 -13.23
CA ASN A 24 -1.38 -10.80 -12.25
C ASN A 24 -1.13 -9.61 -11.31
N LEU A 25 -1.74 -8.48 -11.66
CA LEU A 25 -1.58 -7.21 -10.99
C LEU A 25 -2.45 -7.24 -9.74
N ASN A 26 -1.83 -7.02 -8.58
CA ASN A 26 -2.61 -6.83 -7.36
C ASN A 26 -3.40 -5.53 -7.47
N SER A 27 -4.64 -5.54 -6.99
CA SER A 27 -5.38 -4.30 -6.78
C SER A 27 -4.63 -3.41 -5.79
N TYR A 28 -4.78 -2.09 -5.91
CA TYR A 28 -4.15 -1.17 -4.97
C TYR A 28 -4.57 -1.46 -3.53
N GLN A 29 -5.83 -1.84 -3.34
CA GLN A 29 -6.36 -2.30 -2.07
C GLN A 29 -5.60 -3.52 -1.53
N ASN A 30 -5.36 -4.54 -2.35
CA ASN A 30 -4.61 -5.74 -1.91
C ASN A 30 -3.17 -5.41 -1.50
N ILE A 31 -2.50 -4.48 -2.20
CA ILE A 31 -1.17 -4.01 -1.82
C ILE A 31 -1.23 -3.36 -0.43
N VAL A 32 -2.19 -2.47 -0.22
CA VAL A 32 -2.39 -1.77 1.06
C VAL A 32 -2.68 -2.75 2.19
N LYS A 33 -3.61 -3.70 1.99
CA LYS A 33 -3.93 -4.75 2.98
C LYS A 33 -2.72 -5.59 3.34
N ASN A 34 -1.95 -6.01 2.34
CA ASN A 34 -0.74 -6.81 2.55
C ASN A 34 0.31 -6.03 3.36
N ILE A 35 0.49 -4.74 3.11
CA ILE A 35 1.40 -3.90 3.88
C ILE A 35 0.98 -3.87 5.35
N VAL A 36 -0.28 -3.55 5.63
CA VAL A 36 -0.79 -3.48 7.01
C VAL A 36 -0.66 -4.83 7.69
N ARG A 37 -1.11 -5.91 7.04
CA ARG A 37 -1.04 -7.27 7.60
C ARG A 37 0.39 -7.74 7.87
N THR A 38 1.34 -7.39 7.01
CA THR A 38 2.74 -7.84 7.16
C THR A 38 3.50 -7.01 8.19
N LYS A 39 3.19 -5.73 8.32
CA LYS A 39 3.95 -4.79 9.16
C LYS A 39 3.35 -4.61 10.55
N LEU A 40 2.06 -4.90 10.69
CA LEU A 40 1.31 -4.89 11.94
C LEU A 40 0.79 -6.31 12.25
N ASP A 41 1.57 -7.33 11.91
CA ASP A 41 1.25 -8.73 12.15
C ASP A 41 1.06 -9.06 13.64
N TYR A 42 1.69 -8.27 14.51
CA TYR A 42 1.55 -8.32 15.97
C TYR A 42 0.20 -7.78 16.47
N LEU A 43 -0.56 -7.02 15.66
CA LEU A 43 -1.88 -6.52 16.02
C LEU A 43 -2.98 -7.46 15.54
N LYS A 44 -4.01 -7.63 16.37
CA LYS A 44 -5.21 -8.38 15.98
C LYS A 44 -6.11 -7.49 15.11
N ILE A 45 -6.02 -7.66 13.79
CA ILE A 45 -6.83 -6.91 12.82
C ILE A 45 -7.62 -7.92 11.99
N SER A 46 -8.95 -7.79 11.97
CA SER A 46 -9.81 -8.63 11.12
C SER A 46 -9.76 -8.18 9.66
N ASP A 47 -10.03 -9.14 8.77
CA ASP A 47 -10.00 -8.90 7.32
C ASP A 47 -11.03 -7.86 6.87
N GLU A 48 -12.17 -7.80 7.56
CA GLU A 48 -13.22 -6.80 7.33
C GLU A 48 -12.70 -5.37 7.59
N GLU A 49 -11.91 -5.17 8.64
CA GLU A 49 -11.34 -3.87 9.00
C GLU A 49 -10.23 -3.46 8.02
N LEU A 50 -9.44 -4.43 7.53
CA LEU A 50 -8.47 -4.21 6.46
C LEU A 50 -9.14 -3.80 5.14
N ASP A 51 -10.27 -4.41 4.79
CA ASP A 51 -11.04 -4.07 3.60
C ASP A 51 -11.62 -2.64 3.70
N LYS A 52 -12.22 -2.29 4.83
CA LYS A 52 -12.73 -0.93 5.10
C LYS A 52 -11.62 0.11 4.97
N PHE A 53 -10.46 -0.15 5.57
CA PHE A 53 -9.31 0.74 5.47
C PHE A 53 -8.81 0.87 4.04
N ALA A 54 -8.65 -0.24 3.32
CA ALA A 54 -8.12 -0.23 1.96
C ALA A 54 -9.02 0.56 1.00
N GLN A 55 -10.34 0.44 1.16
CA GLN A 55 -11.32 1.20 0.39
C GLN A 55 -11.27 2.71 0.71
N ALA A 56 -11.22 3.05 2.01
CA ALA A 56 -11.09 4.44 2.43
C ALA A 56 -9.77 5.06 1.94
N TYR A 57 -8.66 4.31 2.05
CA TYR A 57 -7.34 4.75 1.63
C TYR A 57 -7.24 4.95 0.12
N GLU A 58 -7.82 4.06 -0.69
CA GLU A 58 -7.87 4.26 -2.15
C GLU A 58 -8.65 5.52 -2.53
N THR A 59 -9.73 5.81 -1.81
CA THR A 59 -10.56 7.00 -2.07
C THR A 59 -9.82 8.29 -1.74
N VAL A 60 -9.14 8.35 -0.60
CA VAL A 60 -8.39 9.54 -0.15
C VAL A 60 -7.07 9.69 -0.90
N MET A 61 -6.36 8.59 -1.13
CA MET A 61 -5.02 8.57 -1.73
C MET A 61 -5.06 7.96 -3.14
N ALA A 62 -6.07 8.35 -3.93
CA ALA A 62 -6.27 7.84 -5.28
C ALA A 62 -5.00 8.02 -6.12
N LYS A 63 -4.51 6.92 -6.70
CA LYS A 63 -3.35 6.92 -7.60
C LYS A 63 -3.77 6.45 -8.99
N PRO A 64 -3.19 7.02 -10.06
CA PRO A 64 -3.41 6.52 -11.40
C PRO A 64 -2.91 5.08 -11.53
N LYS A 65 -3.60 4.27 -12.34
CA LYS A 65 -3.29 2.84 -12.54
C LYS A 65 -1.81 2.59 -12.88
N ALA A 66 -1.19 3.46 -13.66
CA ALA A 66 0.24 3.38 -13.99
C ALA A 66 1.15 3.44 -12.75
N LYS A 67 0.83 4.30 -11.76
CA LYS A 67 1.59 4.36 -10.51
C LYS A 67 1.36 3.13 -9.64
N VAL A 68 0.14 2.62 -9.59
CA VAL A 68 -0.18 1.37 -8.86
C VAL A 68 0.60 0.19 -9.44
N LEU A 69 0.64 0.09 -10.77
CA LEU A 69 1.42 -0.92 -11.49
C LEU A 69 2.91 -0.80 -11.19
N LEU A 70 3.46 0.43 -11.19
CA LEU A 70 4.86 0.64 -10.80
C LEU A 70 5.14 0.21 -9.37
N ILE A 71 4.21 0.46 -8.43
CA ILE A 71 4.35 0.03 -7.03
C ILE A 71 4.34 -1.51 -6.95
N ASP A 72 3.38 -2.19 -7.59
CA ASP A 72 3.30 -3.67 -7.60
C ASP A 72 4.57 -4.30 -8.21
N LEU A 73 5.04 -3.76 -9.35
CA LEU A 73 6.28 -4.20 -9.97
C LEU A 73 7.50 -3.96 -9.07
N SER A 74 7.52 -2.84 -8.34
CA SER A 74 8.61 -2.52 -7.43
C SER A 74 8.69 -3.53 -6.29
N TYR A 75 7.56 -3.97 -5.74
CA TYR A 75 7.52 -5.03 -4.73
C TYR A 75 8.03 -6.37 -5.27
N LYS A 76 7.59 -6.76 -6.48
CA LYS A 76 8.06 -7.99 -7.14
C LYS A 76 9.55 -7.94 -7.49
N CYS A 77 10.10 -6.77 -7.83
CA CYS A 77 11.53 -6.64 -8.07
C CYS A 77 12.35 -6.65 -6.78
N SER A 78 11.82 -6.04 -5.71
CA SER A 78 12.45 -6.01 -4.39
C SER A 78 12.61 -7.42 -3.81
N SER A 79 11.67 -8.32 -4.04
CA SER A 79 11.75 -9.70 -3.53
C SER A 79 12.84 -10.54 -4.19
N ILE A 80 13.35 -10.16 -5.36
CA ILE A 80 14.34 -10.92 -6.14
C ILE A 80 15.78 -10.39 -5.88
N ASN A 81 15.98 -9.47 -4.91
CA ASN A 81 17.27 -8.80 -4.63
C ASN A 81 17.94 -8.14 -5.85
N PHE A 82 17.23 -8.00 -6.96
CA PHE A 82 17.74 -7.49 -8.23
C PHE A 82 17.63 -5.96 -8.32
N CYS A 83 16.82 -5.36 -7.45
CA CYS A 83 16.53 -3.93 -7.47
C CYS A 83 17.43 -3.10 -6.54
N ASN A 84 17.76 -1.89 -6.99
CA ASN A 84 18.66 -0.95 -6.32
C ASN A 84 18.13 -0.54 -4.92
N LYS A 85 19.03 -0.34 -3.94
CA LYS A 85 18.75 0.12 -2.57
C LYS A 85 17.80 1.33 -2.52
N LYS A 86 17.93 2.28 -3.46
CA LYS A 86 17.04 3.46 -3.55
C LYS A 86 15.56 3.11 -3.76
N LEU A 87 15.27 2.01 -4.45
CA LEU A 87 13.89 1.56 -4.64
C LEU A 87 13.32 1.00 -3.34
N GLY A 88 14.12 0.21 -2.62
CA GLY A 88 13.77 -0.33 -1.30
C GLY A 88 13.42 0.80 -0.33
N GLU A 89 14.24 1.85 -0.25
CA GLU A 89 13.96 3.02 0.61
C GLU A 89 12.63 3.70 0.28
N ARG A 90 12.30 3.85 -1.02
CA ARG A 90 11.02 4.44 -1.45
C ARG A 90 9.82 3.55 -1.11
N LEU A 91 9.98 2.23 -1.22
CA LEU A 91 8.95 1.27 -0.82
C LEU A 91 8.74 1.32 0.68
N SER A 92 9.81 1.28 1.48
CA SER A 92 9.72 1.40 2.93
C SER A 92 9.06 2.70 3.38
N TYR A 93 9.36 3.82 2.70
CA TYR A 93 8.64 5.07 2.96
C TYR A 93 7.13 4.97 2.67
N PHE A 94 6.77 4.35 1.55
CA PHE A 94 5.37 4.10 1.22
C PHE A 94 4.68 3.18 2.23
N GLU A 95 5.35 2.11 2.67
CA GLU A 95 4.85 1.21 3.72
C GLU A 95 4.59 1.96 5.02
N GLN A 96 5.57 2.73 5.50
CA GLN A 96 5.45 3.55 6.70
C GLN A 96 4.30 4.54 6.61
N TYR A 97 4.10 5.14 5.43
CA TYR A 97 3.00 6.04 5.20
C TYR A 97 1.64 5.33 5.32
N VAL A 98 1.47 4.17 4.68
CA VAL A 98 0.25 3.36 4.78
C VAL A 98 -0.05 2.97 6.23
N ILE A 99 0.96 2.47 6.95
CA ILE A 99 0.84 2.07 8.37
C ILE A 99 0.43 3.26 9.23
N THR A 100 1.07 4.41 9.04
CA THR A 100 0.79 5.62 9.81
C THR A 100 -0.67 6.05 9.64
N TYR A 101 -1.21 5.98 8.42
CA TYR A 101 -2.60 6.32 8.14
C TYR A 101 -3.57 5.32 8.77
N PHE A 102 -3.26 4.02 8.70
CA PHE A 102 -4.06 3.00 9.37
C PHE A 102 -4.14 3.26 10.88
N LEU A 103 -2.97 3.39 11.55
CA LEU A 103 -2.92 3.57 13.00
C LEU A 103 -3.65 4.84 13.45
N LYS A 104 -3.46 5.96 12.73
CA LYS A 104 -4.16 7.23 13.05
C LYS A 104 -5.67 7.19 12.79
N GLY A 105 -6.11 6.39 11.81
CA GLY A 105 -7.52 6.20 11.49
C GLY A 105 -8.19 5.05 12.26
N SER A 106 -7.46 4.40 13.18
CA SER A 106 -7.93 3.27 13.98
C SER A 106 -8.16 3.66 15.44
N ASP A 107 -8.82 2.77 16.19
CA ASP A 107 -9.01 2.92 17.63
C ASP A 107 -7.79 2.51 18.49
N PHE A 108 -6.68 2.10 17.87
CA PHE A 108 -5.49 1.59 18.55
C PHE A 108 -4.98 2.55 19.64
N PHE A 109 -4.81 3.83 19.31
CA PHE A 109 -4.33 4.83 20.27
C PHE A 109 -5.39 5.21 21.31
N ILE A 110 -6.67 5.25 20.93
CA ILE A 110 -7.78 5.53 21.84
C ILE A 110 -7.85 4.47 22.95
N ASN A 111 -7.67 3.20 22.57
CA ASN A 111 -7.67 2.06 23.49
C ASN A 111 -6.35 1.89 24.26
N GLY A 112 -5.43 2.86 24.20
CA GLY A 112 -4.19 2.83 24.97
C GLY A 112 -3.11 1.92 24.40
N MET A 113 -3.14 1.63 23.10
CA MET A 113 -2.15 0.79 22.39
C MET A 113 -2.09 -0.66 22.89
N ASP A 114 -3.24 -1.19 23.34
CA ASP A 114 -3.35 -2.56 23.82
C ASP A 114 -3.36 -3.55 22.64
N GLU A 115 -2.23 -4.25 22.43
CA GLU A 115 -2.04 -5.25 21.38
C GLU A 115 -2.90 -6.50 21.58
N SER A 116 -3.40 -6.75 22.80
CA SER A 116 -4.23 -7.92 23.08
C SER A 116 -5.66 -7.78 22.53
N ARG A 117 -6.09 -6.54 22.25
CA ARG A 117 -7.41 -6.19 21.74
C ARG A 117 -7.43 -6.18 20.22
N GLU A 118 -8.61 -6.46 19.67
CA GLU A 118 -8.84 -6.29 18.24
C GLU A 118 -8.87 -4.80 17.89
N VAL A 119 -8.07 -4.41 16.90
CA VAL A 119 -7.97 -3.05 16.40
C VAL A 119 -9.02 -2.83 15.32
N LYS A 120 -9.84 -1.79 15.50
CA LYS A 120 -10.91 -1.43 14.58
C LYS A 120 -10.54 -0.19 13.79
N PHE A 121 -10.82 -0.21 12.50
CA PHE A 121 -10.70 0.96 11.65
C PHE A 121 -11.93 1.85 11.84
N LEU A 122 -11.69 3.14 12.11
CA LEU A 122 -12.75 4.11 12.37
C LEU A 122 -13.02 4.94 11.11
N THR A 123 -12.09 5.82 10.75
CA THR A 123 -12.16 6.62 9.53
C THR A 123 -10.82 7.32 9.28
N LEU A 124 -10.54 7.69 8.02
CA LEU A 124 -9.45 8.58 7.67
C LEU A 124 -9.82 10.06 7.79
N ASP A 125 -11.09 10.40 7.99
CA ASP A 125 -11.53 11.80 8.09
C ASP A 125 -10.95 12.52 9.32
N PHE A 126 -10.53 11.77 10.35
CA PHE A 126 -9.84 12.34 11.52
C PHE A 126 -8.49 12.99 11.18
N LEU A 127 -7.94 12.70 10.00
CA LEU A 127 -6.70 13.29 9.52
C LEU A 127 -6.92 14.66 8.87
N ASP A 128 -8.14 14.98 8.49
CA ASP A 128 -8.50 16.27 7.91
C ASP A 128 -8.88 17.24 9.03
N PRO A 129 -8.05 18.28 9.32
CA PRO A 129 -8.33 19.22 10.39
C PRO A 129 -9.61 20.03 10.16
N TYR A 130 -10.11 20.10 8.91
CA TYR A 130 -11.36 20.77 8.59
C TYR A 130 -12.59 19.90 8.87
N LYS A 131 -12.45 18.56 8.88
CA LYS A 131 -13.55 17.64 9.19
C LYS A 131 -13.58 17.22 10.66
N ALA A 132 -12.41 17.13 11.29
CA ALA A 132 -12.26 16.75 12.69
C ALA A 132 -11.38 17.76 13.45
N PRO A 133 -11.89 18.97 13.73
CA PRO A 133 -11.15 19.94 14.50
C PRO A 133 -10.84 19.37 15.90
N CYS A 134 -9.56 19.41 16.29
CA CYS A 134 -9.06 19.04 17.62
C CYS A 134 -9.10 17.53 17.98
N TYR A 135 -9.16 16.62 17.01
CA TYR A 135 -8.99 15.19 17.32
C TYR A 135 -7.55 14.89 17.78
N ASN A 136 -7.39 14.57 19.07
CA ASN A 136 -6.15 14.07 19.64
C ASN A 136 -6.40 12.68 20.25
N PRO A 137 -5.95 11.58 19.61
CA PRO A 137 -6.19 10.24 20.12
C PRO A 137 -5.46 9.94 21.43
N PHE A 138 -4.54 10.82 21.87
CA PHE A 138 -3.83 10.72 23.15
C PHE A 138 -4.44 11.58 24.26
N ALA A 139 -5.40 12.46 23.95
CA ALA A 139 -6.05 13.30 24.96
C ALA A 139 -7.05 12.45 25.75
N LYS A 140 -6.70 12.14 27.01
CA LYS A 140 -7.64 11.61 28.00
C LYS A 140 -8.00 12.76 28.93
N LEU A 141 -9.29 13.05 29.06
CA LEU A 141 -9.79 13.93 30.13
C LEU A 141 -9.67 13.12 31.42
N SER A 142 -8.56 13.30 32.13
CA SER A 142 -8.31 12.76 33.47
C SER A 142 -9.00 13.60 34.54
#